data_AF-A0A6J0GSA0-F1
#
_entry.id   AF-A0A6J0GSA0-F1
#
_cell.length_a   1.000
_cell.length_b   1.000
_cell.length_c   1.000
_cell.angle_alpha   90.00
_cell.angle_beta   90.00
_cell.angle_gamma   90.00
#
_symmetry.space_group_name_H-M   'P 1'
#
loop_
_entity.id
_entity.type
_entity.pdbx_description
1 polymer ?
#
loop_
_entity_poly.entity_id
_entity_poly.type
_entity_poly.pdbx_seq_one_letter_code
_entity_poly.pdbx_strand_id
1 'polypeptide(L)'
;MGERSLENVAGRPRLDSLSSVEEDDYDTLADIDYDKNVIRTKKYLCVADLARKDKRVLRKKYQIYFWNIATIAVFYALPVIQLVITYQTVVNVTGNQDICYYNFLCAHPLGNLSAFNNILSNLGYILLGLLFLLIILQREINYNRALMRNDTHALECGIPKHFGLFYAMGTALMMEGLLSACYHVCPNYTNFQFDTSFMYMIAGLCMLKLYQKRHPDINASAYSAYACLALVIFFSVVGVVFGKGNTAFWIVFSVIHILATLLLSTQLYYMGRWKLDSGILRRILHVLYTDCVRQCSGPMYVDRMVLLVMGNIINWSLAAYGLIVRPNDFASYLLAIGICNLLLYFAFYIIMKLRSGERIKLIPLLCIISTSVVWGFALFFFFQGLSTWQKTPAESREHNRDCILLDFFDDHDIWHFLSSIAMFGSFLVLLTLDDDLDCIQRDKIYVF
;
A
#
# COMPACT_ATOMS: atom_id res chain seq x y z
N MET A 1 -18.73 69.23 18.52
CA MET A 1 -19.96 68.64 17.95
C MET A 1 -19.76 68.63 16.45
N GLY A 2 -19.40 67.49 15.87
CA GLY A 2 -19.03 67.37 14.46
C GLY A 2 -19.26 65.94 14.00
N GLU A 3 -20.11 65.80 12.98
CA GLU A 3 -20.44 64.57 12.27
C GLU A 3 -19.22 63.99 11.54
N ARG A 4 -19.15 62.66 11.43
CA ARG A 4 -18.35 61.95 10.41
C ARG A 4 -18.88 60.53 10.15
N SER A 5 -19.60 60.44 9.03
CA SER A 5 -19.57 59.42 7.96
C SER A 5 -19.38 57.93 8.30
N LEU A 6 -20.43 57.15 7.97
CA LEU A 6 -20.33 55.77 7.51
C LEU A 6 -19.44 55.70 6.26
N GLU A 7 -18.42 54.85 6.26
CA GLU A 7 -17.88 54.23 5.04
C GLU A 7 -16.98 53.01 5.37
N ASN A 8 -17.26 51.91 4.66
CA ASN A 8 -16.34 50.80 4.32
C ASN A 8 -15.91 49.79 5.41
N VAL A 9 -16.80 48.83 5.71
CA VAL A 9 -16.39 47.46 6.10
C VAL A 9 -16.66 46.53 4.91
N ALA A 10 -15.85 46.67 3.86
CA ALA A 10 -15.71 45.64 2.83
C ALA A 10 -14.69 44.62 3.33
N GLY A 11 -15.16 43.41 3.65
CA GLY A 11 -14.33 42.30 4.09
C GLY A 11 -13.27 41.94 3.04
N ARG A 12 -12.02 42.28 3.31
CA ARG A 12 -10.86 41.67 2.64
C ARG A 12 -10.76 40.20 3.07
N PRO A 13 -10.49 39.25 2.15
CA PRO A 13 -10.12 37.90 2.53
C PRO A 13 -8.74 37.96 3.19
N ARG A 14 -8.65 37.64 4.48
CA ARG A 14 -7.37 37.38 5.14
C ARG A 14 -6.75 36.14 4.51
N LEU A 15 -5.72 36.36 3.71
CA LEU A 15 -4.64 35.40 3.50
C LEU A 15 -3.89 35.26 4.83
N ASP A 16 -4.47 34.56 5.80
CA ASP A 16 -3.73 34.19 7.00
C ASP A 16 -2.74 33.07 6.64
N SER A 17 -1.53 33.24 7.15
CA SER A 17 -0.30 32.56 6.79
C SER A 17 -0.38 31.04 7.01
N LEU A 18 0.27 30.31 6.10
CA LEU A 18 0.37 28.84 6.11
C LEU A 18 1.17 28.25 7.30
N SER A 19 1.77 29.09 8.15
CA SER A 19 2.85 28.72 9.06
C SER A 19 2.50 28.62 10.55
N SER A 20 1.24 28.83 10.97
CA SER A 20 0.89 28.92 12.40
C SER A 20 -0.09 27.84 12.90
N VAL A 21 -0.06 26.63 12.35
CA VAL A 21 -0.86 25.50 12.87
C VAL A 21 0.10 24.41 13.30
N GLU A 22 0.32 24.32 14.61
CA GLU A 22 1.20 23.35 15.28
C GLU A 22 0.64 21.92 15.22
N GLU A 23 1.53 20.92 15.15
CA GLU A 23 1.22 19.51 14.88
C GLU A 23 0.28 18.82 15.89
N ASP A 24 0.17 19.38 17.11
CA ASP A 24 -0.73 18.89 18.16
C ASP A 24 -2.19 19.37 18.00
N ASP A 25 -2.46 20.33 17.11
CA ASP A 25 -3.82 20.82 16.80
C ASP A 25 -4.56 19.95 15.76
N TYR A 26 -3.92 18.92 15.20
CA TYR A 26 -4.47 18.15 14.07
C TYR A 26 -5.38 16.98 14.49
N ASP A 27 -5.25 16.51 15.73
CA ASP A 27 -6.06 15.43 16.31
C ASP A 27 -6.11 15.65 17.85
N THR A 28 -6.90 16.63 18.31
CA THR A 28 -7.07 16.82 19.76
C THR A 28 -7.75 15.58 20.36
N LEU A 29 -7.40 15.22 21.60
CA LEU A 29 -8.09 14.12 22.31
C LEU A 29 -9.61 14.33 22.39
N ALA A 30 -10.05 15.59 22.39
CA ALA A 30 -11.46 15.98 22.41
C ALA A 30 -12.18 15.66 21.08
N ASP A 31 -11.54 15.91 19.93
CA ASP A 31 -12.11 15.58 18.61
C ASP A 31 -12.27 14.06 18.44
N ILE A 32 -11.28 13.30 18.90
CA ILE A 32 -11.30 11.83 18.90
C ILE A 32 -12.48 11.29 19.73
N ASP A 33 -12.77 11.88 20.89
CA ASP A 33 -13.84 11.43 21.77
C ASP A 33 -15.24 11.92 21.33
N TYR A 34 -15.32 13.10 20.68
CA TYR A 34 -16.57 13.58 20.07
C TYR A 34 -16.99 12.74 18.85
N ASP A 35 -16.06 12.44 17.95
CA ASP A 35 -16.33 11.59 16.78
C ASP A 35 -16.73 10.17 17.22
N LYS A 36 -16.07 9.61 18.25
CA LYS A 36 -16.48 8.33 18.85
C LYS A 36 -17.92 8.33 19.37
N ASN A 37 -18.40 9.43 19.93
CA ASN A 37 -19.76 9.53 20.47
C ASN A 37 -20.83 9.56 19.37
N VAL A 38 -20.57 10.20 18.23
CA VAL A 38 -21.48 10.16 17.07
C VAL A 38 -21.47 8.77 16.43
N ILE A 39 -20.30 8.14 16.32
CA ILE A 39 -20.15 6.78 15.79
C ILE A 39 -20.89 5.75 16.68
N ARG A 40 -21.08 6.04 17.97
CA ARG A 40 -21.70 5.16 18.97
C ARG A 40 -23.24 5.13 18.91
N THR A 41 -23.90 6.13 18.31
CA THR A 41 -25.37 6.27 18.36
C THR A 41 -26.10 5.75 17.12
N LYS A 42 -25.41 5.50 16.00
CA LYS A 42 -26.04 5.05 14.74
C LYS A 42 -25.67 3.60 14.37
N LYS A 43 -26.68 2.82 13.94
CA LYS A 43 -26.50 1.45 13.42
C LYS A 43 -25.83 1.43 12.05
N TYR A 44 -26.14 2.42 11.19
CA TYR A 44 -25.53 2.61 9.87
C TYR A 44 -24.79 3.95 9.86
N LEU A 45 -23.53 3.93 9.43
CA LEU A 45 -22.70 5.12 9.28
C LEU A 45 -22.64 5.53 7.82
N CYS A 46 -22.72 6.83 7.58
CA CYS A 46 -22.53 7.42 6.26
C CYS A 46 -21.23 8.22 6.21
N VAL A 47 -20.69 8.46 5.02
CA VAL A 47 -19.44 9.20 4.82
C VAL A 47 -19.52 10.61 5.41
N ALA A 48 -20.69 11.25 5.39
CA ALA A 48 -20.91 12.54 6.04
C ALA A 48 -20.63 12.52 7.56
N ASP A 49 -20.85 11.37 8.22
CA ASP A 49 -20.56 11.23 9.66
C ASP A 49 -19.04 11.16 9.93
N LEU A 50 -18.22 10.83 8.93
CA LEU A 50 -16.76 10.64 9.01
C LEU A 50 -15.96 11.60 8.11
N ALA A 51 -16.57 12.70 7.67
CA ALA A 51 -15.98 13.73 6.81
C ALA A 51 -16.20 15.14 7.39
N ARG A 52 -15.90 15.29 8.68
CA ARG A 52 -16.12 16.49 9.49
C ARG A 52 -14.89 17.36 9.60
N LYS A 53 -13.70 16.79 9.44
CA LYS A 53 -12.44 17.53 9.54
C LYS A 53 -12.31 18.56 8.41
N ASP A 54 -11.70 19.71 8.74
CA ASP A 54 -11.44 20.75 7.74
C ASP A 54 -10.53 20.19 6.62
N LYS A 55 -10.94 20.42 5.37
CA LYS A 55 -10.21 20.05 4.15
C LYS A 55 -8.76 20.55 4.17
N ARG A 56 -8.48 21.71 4.78
CA ARG A 56 -7.13 22.29 4.87
C ARG A 56 -6.22 21.45 5.78
N VAL A 57 -6.73 21.11 6.96
CA VAL A 57 -6.05 20.27 7.96
C VAL A 57 -5.76 18.89 7.35
N LEU A 58 -6.76 18.32 6.69
CA LEU A 58 -6.67 17.01 6.09
C LEU A 58 -5.70 16.98 4.88
N ARG A 59 -5.65 18.05 4.08
CA ARG A 59 -4.65 18.19 3.00
C ARG A 59 -3.23 18.21 3.54
N LYS A 60 -2.96 18.95 4.61
CA LYS A 60 -1.63 18.96 5.26
C LYS A 60 -1.26 17.57 5.77
N LYS A 61 -2.17 16.89 6.49
CA LYS A 61 -1.98 15.52 6.98
C LYS A 61 -1.59 14.54 5.87
N TYR A 62 -2.22 14.63 4.70
CA TYR A 62 -1.90 13.76 3.58
C TYR A 62 -0.65 14.17 2.79
N GLN A 63 -0.24 15.44 2.84
CA GLN A 63 1.01 15.87 2.22
C GLN A 63 2.25 15.28 2.95
N ILE A 64 2.13 15.02 4.26
CA ILE A 64 3.17 14.33 5.04
C ILE A 64 3.44 12.93 4.49
N TYR A 65 2.43 12.22 3.99
CA TYR A 65 2.63 10.90 3.38
C TYR A 65 3.58 10.97 2.19
N PHE A 66 3.43 11.97 1.32
CA PHE A 66 4.27 12.18 0.15
C PHE A 66 5.71 12.54 0.54
N TRP A 67 5.89 13.50 1.44
CA TRP A 67 7.23 13.91 1.87
C TRP A 67 7.97 12.77 2.58
N ASN A 68 7.31 12.04 3.46
CA ASN A 68 7.94 10.92 4.17
C ASN A 68 8.42 9.83 3.21
N ILE A 69 7.63 9.45 2.21
CA ILE A 69 8.08 8.44 1.25
C ILE A 69 9.21 8.95 0.35
N ALA A 70 9.19 10.23 -0.02
CA ALA A 70 10.29 10.84 -0.77
C ALA A 70 11.59 10.83 0.06
N THR A 71 11.52 11.14 1.35
CA THR A 71 12.66 11.03 2.27
C THR A 71 13.15 9.59 2.37
N ILE A 72 12.27 8.62 2.63
CA ILE A 72 12.62 7.20 2.70
C ILE A 72 13.28 6.75 1.40
N ALA A 73 12.73 7.13 0.24
CA ALA A 73 13.25 6.81 -1.08
C ALA A 73 14.70 7.28 -1.25
N VAL A 74 15.03 8.51 -0.87
CA VAL A 74 16.41 9.02 -0.97
C VAL A 74 17.37 8.23 -0.07
N PHE A 75 17.00 8.01 1.19
CA PHE A 75 17.85 7.26 2.13
C PHE A 75 18.01 5.78 1.77
N TYR A 76 17.06 5.19 1.04
CA TYR A 76 17.17 3.84 0.51
C TYR A 76 17.96 3.78 -0.80
N ALA A 77 17.74 4.73 -1.72
CA ALA A 77 18.35 4.73 -3.04
C ALA A 77 19.87 4.92 -2.98
N LEU A 78 20.35 5.85 -2.14
CA LEU A 78 21.77 6.22 -2.10
C LEU A 78 22.68 5.03 -1.74
N PRO A 79 22.43 4.28 -0.65
CA PRO A 79 23.23 3.08 -0.33
C PRO A 79 23.14 2.00 -1.39
N VAL A 80 21.97 1.80 -2.01
CA VAL A 80 21.76 0.75 -3.01
C VAL A 80 22.55 1.02 -4.28
N ILE A 81 22.53 2.27 -4.75
CA ILE A 81 23.32 2.71 -5.90
C ILE A 81 24.82 2.55 -5.60
N GLN A 82 25.27 2.95 -4.41
CA GLN A 82 26.67 2.75 -4.01
C GLN A 82 27.05 1.26 -4.00
N LEU A 83 26.19 0.42 -3.42
CA LEU A 83 26.43 -1.00 -3.26
C LEU A 83 26.50 -1.74 -4.61
N VAL A 84 25.58 -1.44 -5.54
CA VAL A 84 25.61 -2.06 -6.87
C VAL A 84 26.84 -1.66 -7.67
N ILE A 85 27.25 -0.38 -7.61
CA ILE A 85 28.49 0.09 -8.25
C ILE A 85 29.69 -0.66 -7.67
N THR A 86 29.74 -0.82 -6.35
CA THR A 86 30.82 -1.55 -5.67
C THR A 86 30.89 -3.01 -6.12
N TYR A 87 29.76 -3.72 -6.15
CA TYR A 87 29.73 -5.12 -6.60
C TYR A 87 30.12 -5.26 -8.07
N GLN A 88 29.64 -4.37 -8.95
CA GLN A 88 30.02 -4.36 -10.36
C GLN A 88 31.53 -4.14 -10.53
N THR A 89 32.13 -3.22 -9.76
CA THR A 89 33.59 -3.04 -9.77
C THR A 89 34.32 -4.30 -9.31
N VAL A 90 33.87 -4.94 -8.23
CA VAL A 90 34.50 -6.17 -7.74
C VAL A 90 34.41 -7.29 -8.78
N VAL A 91 33.25 -7.50 -9.41
CA VAL A 91 33.09 -8.51 -10.46
C VAL A 91 33.99 -8.22 -11.65
N ASN A 92 34.03 -6.97 -12.13
CA ASN A 92 34.84 -6.59 -13.29
C ASN A 92 36.35 -6.70 -13.02
N VAL A 93 36.81 -6.41 -11.79
CA VAL A 93 38.23 -6.49 -11.42
C VAL A 93 38.67 -7.93 -11.12
N THR A 94 37.85 -8.68 -10.36
CA THR A 94 38.21 -10.05 -9.95
C THR A 94 37.93 -11.09 -11.02
N GLY A 95 37.01 -10.80 -11.95
CA GLY A 95 36.48 -11.77 -12.91
C GLY A 95 35.59 -12.85 -12.28
N ASN A 96 35.25 -12.72 -10.99
CA ASN A 96 34.47 -13.73 -10.28
C ASN A 96 32.97 -13.60 -10.60
N GLN A 97 32.49 -14.46 -11.51
CA GLN A 97 31.10 -14.53 -11.95
C GLN A 97 30.16 -15.22 -10.93
N ASP A 98 30.68 -15.73 -9.81
CA ASP A 98 29.86 -16.39 -8.77
C ASP A 98 29.28 -15.39 -7.76
N ILE A 99 29.65 -14.11 -7.85
CA ILE A 99 29.18 -13.04 -6.95
C ILE A 99 27.73 -12.64 -7.25
N CYS A 100 27.37 -12.56 -8.53
CA CYS A 100 26.05 -12.11 -8.99
C CYS A 100 25.35 -13.23 -9.77
N TYR A 101 24.08 -13.46 -9.47
CA TYR A 101 23.29 -14.58 -9.99
C TYR A 101 22.52 -14.20 -11.26
N TYR A 102 23.22 -14.12 -12.39
CA TYR A 102 22.60 -13.76 -13.68
C TYR A 102 22.04 -14.96 -14.44
N ASN A 103 21.06 -14.68 -15.29
CA ASN A 103 20.83 -15.47 -16.49
C ASN A 103 21.93 -15.17 -17.52
N PHE A 104 23.05 -15.88 -17.47
CA PHE A 104 24.21 -15.61 -18.31
C PHE A 104 23.95 -15.79 -19.81
N LEU A 105 22.91 -16.55 -20.20
CA LEU A 105 22.55 -16.75 -21.61
C LEU A 105 21.81 -15.54 -22.22
N CYS A 106 21.25 -14.65 -21.39
CA CYS A 106 20.53 -13.45 -21.83
C CYS A 106 21.07 -12.16 -21.19
N ALA A 107 22.20 -12.20 -20.48
CA ALA A 107 22.79 -11.02 -19.87
C ALA A 107 23.47 -10.15 -20.94
N HIS A 108 22.90 -8.98 -21.21
CA HIS A 108 23.46 -8.02 -22.17
C HIS A 108 24.23 -6.91 -21.47
N PRO A 109 25.58 -6.86 -21.60
CA PRO A 109 26.37 -5.82 -20.97
C PRO A 109 26.31 -4.50 -21.75
N LEU A 110 26.35 -3.38 -21.01
CA LEU A 110 26.56 -2.05 -21.59
C LEU A 110 27.55 -1.27 -20.74
N GLY A 111 28.74 -1.02 -21.29
CA GLY A 111 29.84 -0.39 -20.55
C GLY A 111 30.26 -1.24 -19.36
N ASN A 112 30.19 -0.67 -18.15
CA ASN A 112 30.59 -1.35 -16.91
C ASN A 112 29.48 -2.19 -16.26
N LEU A 113 28.27 -2.21 -16.85
CA LEU A 113 27.10 -2.89 -16.29
C LEU A 113 26.90 -4.23 -16.99
N SER A 114 26.86 -5.32 -16.22
CA SER A 114 26.76 -6.70 -16.74
C SER A 114 25.38 -7.05 -17.32
N ALA A 115 24.30 -6.49 -16.77
CA ALA A 115 22.92 -6.83 -17.09
C ALA A 115 22.08 -5.56 -17.36
N PHE A 116 22.33 -4.93 -18.51
CA PHE A 116 21.66 -3.68 -18.89
C PHE A 116 20.20 -3.91 -19.31
N ASN A 117 19.88 -5.08 -19.85
CA ASN A 117 18.51 -5.49 -20.19
C ASN A 117 17.57 -5.38 -18.99
N ASN A 118 18.01 -5.80 -17.80
CA ASN A 118 17.23 -5.69 -16.57
C ASN A 118 16.97 -4.24 -16.11
N ILE A 119 17.85 -3.29 -16.44
CA ILE A 119 17.61 -1.87 -16.17
C ILE A 119 16.49 -1.36 -17.09
N LEU A 120 16.56 -1.72 -18.37
CA LEU A 120 15.55 -1.31 -19.35
C LEU A 120 14.18 -1.92 -19.05
N SER A 121 14.12 -3.18 -18.60
CA SER A 121 12.85 -3.83 -18.25
C SER A 121 12.15 -3.16 -17.07
N ASN A 122 12.91 -2.62 -16.12
CA ASN A 122 12.39 -1.89 -14.97
C ASN A 122 12.04 -0.41 -15.24
N LEU A 123 12.45 0.15 -16.38
CA LEU A 123 12.13 1.53 -16.77
C LEU A 123 10.61 1.76 -16.87
N GLY A 124 9.83 0.72 -17.19
CA GLY A 124 8.37 0.77 -17.26
C GLY A 124 7.73 1.27 -15.96
N TYR A 125 8.22 0.83 -14.80
CA TYR A 125 7.74 1.27 -13.50
C TYR A 125 7.94 2.77 -13.26
N ILE A 126 9.11 3.30 -13.66
CA ILE A 126 9.44 4.72 -13.52
C ILE A 126 8.55 5.57 -14.40
N LEU A 127 8.41 5.19 -15.68
CA LEU A 127 7.61 5.94 -16.65
C LEU A 127 6.12 5.92 -16.30
N LEU A 128 5.58 4.75 -15.95
CA LEU A 128 4.18 4.60 -15.55
C LEU A 128 3.88 5.24 -14.19
N GLY A 129 4.84 5.20 -13.25
CA GLY A 129 4.75 5.93 -12.00
C GLY A 129 4.69 7.44 -12.22
N LEU A 130 5.56 7.98 -13.07
CA LEU A 130 5.54 9.40 -13.46
C LEU A 130 4.21 9.77 -14.15
N LEU A 131 3.75 8.95 -15.08
CA LEU A 131 2.45 9.14 -15.74
C LEU A 131 1.30 9.18 -14.71
N PHE A 132 1.31 8.29 -13.73
CA PHE A 132 0.32 8.28 -12.65
C PHE A 132 0.36 9.59 -11.85
N LEU A 133 1.56 10.08 -11.47
CA LEU A 133 1.70 11.36 -10.77
C LEU A 133 1.13 12.53 -11.58
N LEU A 134 1.36 12.56 -12.90
CA LEU A 134 0.78 13.58 -13.79
C LEU A 134 -0.75 13.51 -13.85
N ILE A 135 -1.33 12.31 -13.90
CA ILE A 135 -2.79 12.10 -13.85
C ILE A 135 -3.36 12.63 -12.53
N ILE A 136 -2.69 12.34 -11.41
CA ILE A 136 -3.11 12.82 -10.08
C ILE A 136 -3.02 14.35 -10.00
N LEU A 137 -1.92 14.93 -10.50
CA LEU A 137 -1.74 16.39 -10.56
C LEU A 137 -2.85 17.06 -11.37
N GLN A 138 -3.17 16.51 -12.54
CA GLN A 138 -4.25 17.03 -13.38
C GLN A 138 -5.61 16.96 -12.66
N ARG A 139 -5.90 15.86 -11.94
CA ARG A 139 -7.13 15.71 -11.16
C ARG A 139 -7.16 16.66 -9.97
N GLU A 140 -6.05 16.88 -9.29
CA GLU A 140 -5.96 17.83 -8.18
C GLU A 140 -6.21 19.27 -8.64
N ILE A 141 -5.59 19.68 -9.76
CA ILE A 141 -5.81 21.02 -10.32
C ILE A 141 -7.29 21.22 -10.68
N ASN A 142 -7.91 20.24 -11.32
CA ASN A 142 -9.34 20.31 -11.68
C ASN A 142 -10.24 20.38 -10.45
N TYR A 143 -9.96 19.57 -9.42
CA TYR A 143 -10.71 19.59 -8.16
C TYR A 143 -10.55 20.91 -7.41
N ASN A 144 -9.32 21.44 -7.31
CA ASN A 144 -9.06 22.73 -6.67
C ASN A 144 -9.75 23.88 -7.41
N ARG A 145 -9.81 23.85 -8.76
CA ARG A 145 -10.58 24.82 -9.55
C ARG A 145 -12.08 24.74 -9.25
N ALA A 146 -12.65 23.54 -9.13
CA ALA A 146 -14.05 23.37 -8.75
C ALA A 146 -14.34 23.89 -7.33
N LEU A 147 -13.42 23.64 -6.39
CA LEU A 147 -13.53 24.16 -5.03
C LEU A 147 -13.47 25.70 -4.99
N MET A 148 -12.57 26.32 -5.77
CA MET A 148 -12.49 27.79 -5.88
C MET A 148 -13.74 28.42 -6.50
N ARG A 149 -14.50 27.66 -7.30
CA ARG A 149 -15.80 28.08 -7.85
C ARG A 149 -16.96 27.86 -6.89
N ASN A 150 -16.71 27.38 -5.66
CA ASN A 150 -17.73 26.96 -4.70
C ASN A 150 -18.76 26.00 -5.30
N ASP A 151 -18.30 25.07 -6.14
CA ASP A 151 -19.16 24.05 -6.73
C ASP A 151 -19.72 23.15 -5.61
N THR A 152 -21.06 23.08 -5.52
CA THR A 152 -21.78 22.30 -4.50
C THR A 152 -21.44 20.81 -4.61
N HIS A 153 -21.19 20.30 -5.81
CA HIS A 153 -20.77 18.93 -6.02
C HIS A 153 -19.41 18.63 -5.38
N ALA A 154 -18.44 19.55 -5.49
CA ALA A 154 -17.12 19.39 -4.86
C ALA A 154 -17.17 19.57 -3.33
N LEU A 155 -18.15 20.32 -2.82
CA LEU A 155 -18.29 20.59 -1.40
C LEU A 155 -18.99 19.46 -0.64
N GLU A 156 -20.12 18.98 -1.15
CA GLU A 156 -21.07 18.13 -0.41
C GLU A 156 -21.28 16.73 -0.99
N CYS A 157 -20.89 16.51 -2.24
CA CYS A 157 -21.05 15.22 -2.91
C CYS A 157 -19.74 14.40 -2.93
N GLY A 158 -19.91 13.09 -3.18
CA GLY A 158 -18.84 12.12 -3.38
C GLY A 158 -17.95 11.86 -2.18
N ILE A 159 -17.02 10.94 -2.36
CA ILE A 159 -15.97 10.67 -1.38
C ILE A 159 -15.01 11.87 -1.34
N PRO A 160 -14.69 12.42 -0.16
CA PRO A 160 -13.68 13.46 -0.02
C PRO A 160 -12.37 13.09 -0.73
N LYS A 161 -11.98 13.90 -1.72
CA LYS A 161 -10.81 13.63 -2.54
C LYS A 161 -9.55 14.10 -1.82
N HIS A 162 -8.62 13.17 -1.63
CA HIS A 162 -7.29 13.42 -1.07
C HIS A 162 -6.24 12.77 -1.94
N PHE A 163 -5.29 13.59 -2.40
CA PHE A 163 -4.30 13.20 -3.40
C PHE A 163 -2.96 12.77 -2.80
N GLY A 164 -2.63 13.17 -1.56
CA GLY A 164 -1.32 12.89 -0.93
C GLY A 164 -0.93 11.41 -0.88
N LEU A 165 -1.87 10.52 -0.55
CA LEU A 165 -1.62 9.06 -0.59
C LEU A 165 -1.41 8.54 -2.02
N PHE A 166 -2.11 9.09 -3.01
CA PHE A 166 -1.88 8.71 -4.41
C PHE A 166 -0.52 9.20 -4.93
N TYR A 167 -0.09 10.40 -4.54
CA TYR A 167 1.27 10.84 -4.81
C TYR A 167 2.31 9.91 -4.17
N ALA A 168 2.09 9.51 -2.91
CA ALA A 168 2.97 8.55 -2.25
C ALA A 168 3.03 7.21 -3.00
N MET A 169 1.90 6.66 -3.44
CA MET A 169 1.84 5.44 -4.25
C MET A 169 2.60 5.58 -5.58
N GLY A 170 2.42 6.68 -6.30
CA GLY A 170 3.14 6.93 -7.56
C GLY A 170 4.65 7.05 -7.38
N THR A 171 5.09 7.77 -6.34
CA THR A 171 6.51 7.86 -5.98
C THR A 171 7.08 6.50 -5.55
N ALA A 172 6.30 5.70 -4.81
CA ALA A 172 6.69 4.35 -4.44
C ALA A 172 6.92 3.46 -5.67
N LEU A 173 6.05 3.55 -6.69
CA LEU A 173 6.19 2.79 -7.94
C LEU A 173 7.42 3.21 -8.76
N MET A 174 7.74 4.49 -8.80
CA MET A 174 8.98 4.95 -9.44
C MET A 174 10.21 4.43 -8.69
N MET A 175 10.16 4.45 -7.36
CA MET A 175 11.28 4.01 -6.52
C MET A 175 11.47 2.49 -6.59
N GLU A 176 10.37 1.72 -6.67
CA GLU A 176 10.40 0.29 -6.98
C GLU A 176 11.17 0.01 -8.27
N GLY A 177 10.84 0.71 -9.36
CA GLY A 177 11.56 0.56 -10.63
C GLY A 177 13.06 0.85 -10.52
N LEU A 178 13.44 1.87 -9.75
CA LEU A 178 14.85 2.21 -9.53
C LEU A 178 15.58 1.16 -8.68
N LEU A 179 14.99 0.70 -7.56
CA LEU A 179 15.63 -0.29 -6.69
C LEU A 179 15.68 -1.68 -7.32
N SER A 180 14.62 -2.09 -8.01
CA SER A 180 14.57 -3.33 -8.77
C SER A 180 15.64 -3.35 -9.86
N ALA A 181 15.78 -2.26 -10.61
CA ALA A 181 16.85 -2.12 -11.61
C ALA A 181 18.24 -2.26 -10.95
N CYS A 182 18.49 -1.59 -9.82
CA CYS A 182 19.77 -1.71 -9.12
C CYS A 182 20.03 -3.12 -8.57
N TYR A 183 19.00 -3.81 -8.07
CA TYR A 183 19.11 -5.19 -7.62
C TYR A 183 19.50 -6.13 -8.77
N HIS A 184 18.78 -6.06 -9.89
CA HIS A 184 18.99 -6.96 -11.01
C HIS A 184 20.29 -6.71 -11.80
N VAL A 185 20.92 -5.55 -11.62
CA VAL A 185 22.28 -5.33 -12.12
C VAL A 185 23.29 -6.25 -11.43
N CYS A 186 23.12 -6.63 -10.17
CA CYS A 186 23.90 -7.67 -9.51
C CYS A 186 23.04 -8.37 -8.44
N PRO A 187 22.24 -9.38 -8.83
CA PRO A 187 21.34 -10.04 -7.92
C PRO A 187 22.13 -10.91 -6.96
N ASN A 188 21.96 -10.65 -5.66
CA ASN A 188 22.60 -11.40 -4.58
C ASN A 188 21.70 -11.36 -3.33
N TYR A 189 21.90 -12.33 -2.44
CA TYR A 189 21.22 -12.47 -1.17
C TYR A 189 21.25 -11.18 -0.31
N THR A 190 22.38 -10.47 -0.31
CA THR A 190 22.55 -9.24 0.49
C THR A 190 21.74 -8.06 -0.02
N ASN A 191 21.38 -8.05 -1.31
CA ASN A 191 20.75 -6.91 -1.96
C ASN A 191 19.27 -7.16 -2.28
N PHE A 192 18.81 -8.40 -2.13
CA PHE A 192 17.43 -8.81 -2.44
C PHE A 192 16.38 -7.98 -1.70
N GLN A 193 16.66 -7.62 -0.44
CA GLN A 193 15.74 -6.82 0.37
C GLN A 193 15.40 -5.45 -0.26
N PHE A 194 16.32 -4.86 -1.03
CA PHE A 194 16.09 -3.53 -1.60
C PHE A 194 14.96 -3.51 -2.61
N ASP A 195 14.81 -4.60 -3.37
CA ASP A 195 13.69 -4.81 -4.29
C ASP A 195 12.38 -5.03 -3.52
N THR A 196 12.37 -5.96 -2.56
CA THR A 196 11.14 -6.31 -1.83
C THR A 196 10.61 -5.21 -0.89
N SER A 197 11.47 -4.33 -0.37
CA SER A 197 11.06 -3.29 0.59
C SER A 197 10.01 -2.32 0.03
N PHE A 198 10.14 -1.89 -1.23
CA PHE A 198 9.18 -0.97 -1.83
C PHE A 198 7.92 -1.69 -2.30
N MET A 199 7.98 -2.98 -2.65
CA MET A 199 6.79 -3.82 -2.81
C MET A 199 5.92 -3.83 -1.54
N TYR A 200 6.52 -3.98 -0.35
CA TYR A 200 5.78 -3.89 0.92
C TYR A 200 5.15 -2.51 1.13
N MET A 201 5.91 -1.44 0.84
CA MET A 201 5.41 -0.08 0.97
C MET A 201 4.23 0.17 0.03
N ILE A 202 4.31 -0.27 -1.22
CA ILE A 202 3.21 -0.16 -2.18
C ILE A 202 1.98 -0.93 -1.70
N ALA A 203 2.15 -2.18 -1.27
CA ALA A 203 1.03 -2.99 -0.75
C ALA A 203 0.36 -2.33 0.46
N GLY A 204 1.15 -1.82 1.41
CA GLY A 204 0.67 -1.09 2.57
C GLY A 204 -0.06 0.20 2.23
N LEU A 205 0.50 1.02 1.33
CA LEU A 205 -0.13 2.25 0.85
C LEU A 205 -1.44 1.97 0.11
N CYS A 206 -1.51 0.91 -0.70
CA CYS A 206 -2.75 0.48 -1.35
C CYS A 206 -3.82 0.10 -0.31
N MET A 207 -3.45 -0.64 0.73
CA MET A 207 -4.35 -1.04 1.81
C MET A 207 -4.87 0.17 2.60
N LEU A 208 -3.97 1.10 2.96
CA LEU A 208 -4.33 2.37 3.60
C LEU A 208 -5.25 3.20 2.70
N LYS A 209 -5.00 3.22 1.39
CA LYS A 209 -5.84 3.95 0.44
C LYS A 209 -7.23 3.35 0.32
N LEU A 210 -7.35 2.02 0.28
CA LEU A 210 -8.66 1.35 0.30
C LEU A 210 -9.45 1.68 1.57
N TYR A 211 -8.79 1.67 2.74
CA TYR A 211 -9.41 2.03 4.01
C TYR A 211 -9.87 3.49 4.06
N GLN A 212 -9.01 4.40 3.60
CA GLN A 212 -9.28 5.84 3.57
C GLN A 212 -10.57 6.19 2.80
N LYS A 213 -10.90 5.46 1.71
CA LYS A 213 -12.05 5.77 0.86
C LYS A 213 -13.38 5.85 1.61
N ARG A 214 -13.57 5.01 2.63
CA ARG A 214 -14.80 4.99 3.44
C ARG A 214 -14.59 5.57 4.84
N HIS A 215 -13.33 5.82 5.23
CA HIS A 215 -12.95 6.34 6.54
C HIS A 215 -12.01 7.56 6.40
N PRO A 216 -12.50 8.71 5.89
CA PRO A 216 -11.63 9.87 5.63
C PRO A 216 -10.97 10.44 6.89
N ASP A 217 -11.70 10.45 8.02
CA ASP A 217 -11.24 11.10 9.26
C ASP A 217 -10.54 10.16 10.26
N ILE A 218 -10.80 8.84 10.19
CA ILE A 218 -10.26 7.80 11.12
C ILE A 218 -9.03 7.10 10.51
N ASN A 219 -8.35 7.74 9.57
CA ASN A 219 -7.16 7.15 8.96
C ASN A 219 -5.93 7.26 9.88
N ALA A 220 -5.03 6.28 9.77
CA ALA A 220 -3.76 6.27 10.49
C ALA A 220 -2.93 7.53 10.14
N SER A 221 -2.19 8.04 11.13
CA SER A 221 -1.19 9.09 10.87
C SER A 221 -0.08 8.54 9.97
N ALA A 222 0.54 9.40 9.15
CA ALA A 222 1.63 9.00 8.27
C ALA A 222 2.78 8.35 9.04
N TYR A 223 3.15 8.91 10.19
CA TYR A 223 4.21 8.38 11.04
C TYR A 223 3.90 6.98 11.57
N SER A 224 2.69 6.75 12.08
CA SER A 224 2.29 5.43 12.57
C SER A 224 2.21 4.39 11.43
N ALA A 225 1.71 4.81 10.26
CA ALA A 225 1.66 3.95 9.08
C ALA A 225 3.07 3.51 8.62
N TYR A 226 3.99 4.45 8.43
CA TYR A 226 5.36 4.13 8.05
C TYR A 226 6.14 3.40 9.14
N ALA A 227 5.88 3.67 10.42
CA ALA A 227 6.45 2.89 11.51
C ALA A 227 6.00 1.41 11.47
N CYS A 228 4.72 1.16 11.18
CA CYS A 228 4.21 -0.20 10.97
C CYS A 228 4.91 -0.88 9.78
N LEU A 229 5.06 -0.18 8.65
CA LEU A 229 5.78 -0.70 7.49
C LEU A 229 7.27 -0.96 7.80
N ALA A 230 7.91 -0.10 8.59
CA ALA A 230 9.28 -0.31 9.03
C ALA A 230 9.42 -1.56 9.91
N LEU A 231 8.42 -1.87 10.77
CA LEU A 231 8.39 -3.11 11.54
C LEU A 231 8.24 -4.35 10.64
N VAL A 232 7.42 -4.27 9.59
CA VAL A 232 7.29 -5.34 8.58
C VAL A 232 8.63 -5.58 7.88
N ILE A 233 9.30 -4.51 7.44
CA ILE A 233 10.63 -4.60 6.82
C ILE A 233 11.66 -5.17 7.81
N PHE A 234 11.62 -4.77 9.08
CA PHE A 234 12.49 -5.31 10.13
C PHE A 234 12.30 -6.82 10.31
N PHE A 235 11.06 -7.31 10.40
CA PHE A 235 10.79 -8.75 10.45
C PHE A 235 11.27 -9.47 9.18
N SER A 236 11.16 -8.83 8.01
CA SER A 236 11.73 -9.35 6.77
C SER A 236 13.23 -9.57 6.88
N VAL A 237 14.00 -8.60 7.41
CA VAL A 237 15.46 -8.74 7.64
C VAL A 237 15.74 -9.91 8.58
N VAL A 238 15.08 -9.93 9.73
CA VAL A 238 15.30 -10.97 10.75
C VAL A 238 14.99 -12.35 10.18
N GLY A 239 13.92 -12.49 9.39
CA GLY A 239 13.57 -13.77 8.80
C GLY A 239 14.48 -14.21 7.67
N VAL A 240 14.99 -13.27 6.86
CA VAL A 240 16.00 -13.59 5.84
C VAL A 240 17.29 -14.07 6.51
N VAL A 241 17.80 -13.35 7.51
CA VAL A 241 19.08 -13.66 8.19
C VAL A 241 19.00 -14.88 9.12
N PHE A 242 17.94 -15.00 9.91
CA PHE A 242 17.83 -16.01 10.98
C PHE A 242 16.78 -17.09 10.73
N GLY A 243 15.98 -17.00 9.67
CA GLY A 243 14.88 -17.93 9.42
C GLY A 243 15.30 -19.27 8.83
N LYS A 244 16.46 -19.35 8.18
CA LYS A 244 16.97 -20.58 7.55
C LYS A 244 17.29 -21.63 8.61
N GLY A 245 16.55 -22.75 8.60
CA GLY A 245 16.75 -23.88 9.51
C GLY A 245 16.33 -23.65 10.98
N ASN A 246 15.85 -22.46 11.34
CA ASN A 246 15.53 -22.10 12.71
C ASN A 246 14.03 -22.28 13.02
N THR A 247 13.65 -23.42 13.59
CA THR A 247 12.25 -23.72 13.95
C THR A 247 11.68 -22.74 14.97
N ALA A 248 12.48 -22.25 15.92
CA ALA A 248 12.02 -21.32 16.94
C ALA A 248 11.58 -19.99 16.31
N PHE A 249 12.33 -19.48 15.33
CA PHE A 249 11.95 -18.28 14.58
C PHE A 249 10.57 -18.44 13.93
N TRP A 250 10.33 -19.56 13.23
CA TRP A 250 9.05 -19.82 12.56
C TRP A 250 7.89 -19.94 13.56
N ILE A 251 8.09 -20.59 14.71
CA ILE A 251 7.07 -20.68 15.76
C ILE A 251 6.73 -19.29 16.29
N VAL A 252 7.74 -18.50 16.66
CA VAL A 252 7.56 -17.15 17.22
C VAL A 252 6.87 -16.24 16.20
N PHE A 253 7.33 -16.25 14.94
CA PHE A 253 6.72 -15.46 13.88
C PHE A 253 5.26 -15.85 13.65
N SER A 254 4.93 -17.14 13.57
CA SER A 254 3.55 -17.59 13.37
C SER A 254 2.63 -17.18 14.53
N VAL A 255 3.11 -17.23 15.78
CA VAL A 255 2.35 -16.73 16.94
C VAL A 255 2.10 -15.23 16.82
N ILE A 256 3.14 -14.44 16.51
CA ILE A 256 3.02 -12.99 16.31
C ILE A 256 2.03 -12.68 15.19
N HIS A 257 2.13 -13.39 14.06
CA HIS A 257 1.26 -13.19 12.90
C HIS A 257 -0.22 -13.49 13.21
N ILE A 258 -0.50 -14.61 13.88
CA ILE A 258 -1.88 -14.97 14.30
C ILE A 258 -2.43 -13.94 15.29
N LEU A 259 -1.64 -13.52 16.27
CA LEU A 259 -2.08 -12.51 17.25
C LEU A 259 -2.30 -11.15 16.58
N ALA A 260 -1.40 -10.71 15.70
CA ALA A 260 -1.51 -9.44 15.00
C ALA A 260 -2.74 -9.40 14.08
N THR A 261 -3.01 -10.49 13.34
CA THR A 261 -4.19 -10.59 12.46
C THR A 261 -5.50 -10.62 13.23
N LEU A 262 -5.54 -11.29 14.39
CA LEU A 262 -6.69 -11.27 15.30
C LEU A 262 -6.94 -9.88 15.90
N LEU A 263 -5.88 -9.21 16.37
CA LEU A 263 -5.97 -7.85 16.91
C LEU A 263 -6.42 -6.86 15.83
N LEU A 264 -5.84 -6.92 14.64
CA LEU A 264 -6.22 -6.07 13.51
C LEU A 264 -7.68 -6.33 13.10
N SER A 265 -8.10 -7.59 13.05
CA SER A 265 -9.50 -7.95 12.75
C SER A 265 -10.47 -7.40 13.79
N THR A 266 -10.11 -7.47 15.07
CA THR A 266 -10.91 -6.90 16.16
C THR A 266 -11.02 -5.38 16.03
N GLN A 267 -9.90 -4.72 15.73
CA GLN A 267 -9.88 -3.27 15.49
C GLN A 267 -10.73 -2.87 14.28
N LEU A 268 -10.64 -3.60 13.17
CA LEU A 268 -11.45 -3.34 11.98
C LEU A 268 -12.95 -3.59 12.23
N TYR A 269 -13.31 -4.67 12.95
CA TYR A 269 -14.71 -4.97 13.27
C TYR A 269 -15.37 -3.84 14.05
N TYR A 270 -14.65 -3.32 15.04
CA TYR A 270 -15.10 -2.23 15.88
C TYR A 270 -14.65 -0.85 15.37
N MET A 271 -14.19 -0.69 14.12
CA MET A 271 -13.80 0.60 13.54
C MET A 271 -12.81 1.41 14.41
N GLY A 272 -11.83 0.74 15.00
CA GLY A 272 -10.82 1.37 15.87
C GLY A 272 -11.35 1.83 17.23
N ARG A 273 -12.59 1.44 17.62
CA ARG A 273 -13.23 1.86 18.89
C ARG A 273 -12.54 1.31 20.14
N TRP A 274 -11.66 0.30 20.02
CA TRP A 274 -11.02 -0.35 21.16
C TRP A 274 -9.61 0.18 21.39
N LYS A 275 -9.35 0.82 22.54
CA LYS A 275 -8.00 1.19 22.94
C LYS A 275 -7.16 -0.06 23.24
N LEU A 276 -5.95 -0.11 22.66
CA LEU A 276 -4.93 -1.13 22.87
C LEU A 276 -4.32 -1.05 24.26
N ASP A 277 -5.06 -1.48 25.29
CA ASP A 277 -4.60 -1.54 26.67
C ASP A 277 -4.28 -2.99 27.08
N SER A 278 -3.46 -3.19 28.12
CA SER A 278 -3.10 -4.52 28.67
C SER A 278 -4.31 -5.37 29.11
N GLY A 279 -5.50 -4.78 29.21
CA GLY A 279 -6.78 -5.46 29.49
C GLY A 279 -7.55 -5.95 28.26
N ILE A 280 -7.05 -5.78 27.03
CA ILE A 280 -7.77 -6.17 25.80
C ILE A 280 -8.14 -7.64 25.79
N LEU A 281 -7.20 -8.53 26.12
CA LEU A 281 -7.46 -9.97 26.11
C LEU A 281 -8.60 -10.34 27.06
N ARG A 282 -8.64 -9.73 28.25
CA ARG A 282 -9.75 -9.89 29.21
C ARG A 282 -11.06 -9.31 28.68
N ARG A 283 -11.04 -8.15 28.00
CA ARG A 283 -12.25 -7.56 27.36
C ARG A 283 -12.76 -8.42 26.20
N ILE A 284 -11.89 -8.94 25.34
CA ILE A 284 -12.26 -9.85 24.24
C ILE A 284 -12.94 -11.09 24.83
N LEU A 285 -12.31 -11.74 25.81
CA LEU A 285 -12.87 -12.92 26.49
C LEU A 285 -14.20 -12.61 27.18
N HIS A 286 -14.32 -11.46 27.84
CA HIS A 286 -15.55 -11.06 28.51
C HIS A 286 -16.69 -10.81 27.52
N VAL A 287 -16.41 -10.17 26.37
CA VAL A 287 -17.40 -9.91 25.31
C VAL A 287 -17.80 -11.21 24.61
N LEU A 288 -16.85 -12.10 24.32
CA LEU A 288 -17.16 -13.45 23.81
C LEU A 288 -18.03 -14.23 24.79
N TYR A 289 -17.73 -14.16 26.09
CA TYR A 289 -18.50 -14.84 27.12
C TYR A 289 -19.91 -14.24 27.28
N THR A 290 -20.06 -12.91 27.27
CA THR A 290 -21.39 -12.28 27.39
C THR A 290 -22.22 -12.45 26.13
N ASP A 291 -21.65 -12.24 24.96
CA ASP A 291 -22.41 -12.13 23.71
C ASP A 291 -22.68 -13.51 23.09
N CYS A 292 -21.69 -14.43 23.09
CA CYS A 292 -21.89 -15.79 22.57
C CYS A 292 -22.53 -16.73 23.60
N VAL A 293 -22.06 -16.71 24.86
CA VAL A 293 -22.48 -17.72 25.86
C VAL A 293 -23.72 -17.28 26.63
N ARG A 294 -23.84 -15.99 26.97
CA ARG A 294 -24.90 -15.52 27.87
C ARG A 294 -26.13 -14.92 27.15
N GLN A 295 -25.93 -14.21 26.04
CA GLN A 295 -27.02 -13.51 25.33
C GLN A 295 -27.41 -14.14 23.99
N CYS A 296 -26.60 -15.04 23.40
CA CYS A 296 -26.85 -15.65 22.09
C CYS A 296 -27.23 -14.62 21.00
N SER A 297 -26.76 -13.39 21.14
CA SER A 297 -27.03 -12.29 20.21
C SER A 297 -26.09 -12.40 19.02
N GLY A 298 -26.63 -12.38 17.80
CA GLY A 298 -25.84 -12.43 16.56
C GLY A 298 -24.89 -11.22 16.41
N PRO A 299 -23.87 -11.33 15.55
CA PRO A 299 -22.88 -10.27 15.36
C PRO A 299 -23.55 -8.97 14.89
N MET A 300 -23.16 -7.84 15.50
CA MET A 300 -23.74 -6.52 15.24
C MET A 300 -23.62 -6.11 13.76
N TYR A 301 -22.51 -6.48 13.11
CA TYR A 301 -22.23 -6.28 11.69
C TYR A 301 -21.90 -7.62 11.02
N VAL A 302 -22.93 -8.36 10.57
CA VAL A 302 -22.80 -9.71 10.00
C VAL A 302 -21.84 -9.74 8.80
N ASP A 303 -21.97 -8.78 7.88
CA ASP A 303 -21.19 -8.74 6.64
C ASP A 303 -19.68 -8.55 6.89
N ARG A 304 -19.34 -7.66 7.82
CA ARG A 304 -17.95 -7.46 8.26
C ARG A 304 -17.42 -8.67 9.01
N MET A 305 -18.25 -9.31 9.84
CA MET A 305 -17.85 -10.50 10.60
C MET A 305 -17.46 -11.65 9.66
N VAL A 306 -18.30 -11.96 8.67
CA VAL A 306 -18.03 -13.05 7.70
C VAL A 306 -16.70 -12.82 6.99
N LEU A 307 -16.43 -11.59 6.55
CA LEU A 307 -15.17 -11.26 5.92
C LEU A 307 -13.99 -11.45 6.86
N LEU A 308 -14.05 -10.89 8.07
CA LEU A 308 -12.93 -10.96 9.01
C LEU A 308 -12.65 -12.40 9.40
N VAL A 309 -13.68 -13.24 9.55
CA VAL A 309 -13.50 -14.68 9.76
C VAL A 309 -12.79 -15.32 8.56
N MET A 310 -13.24 -15.07 7.33
CA MET A 310 -12.57 -15.56 6.13
C MET A 310 -11.11 -15.09 6.02
N GLY A 311 -10.85 -13.81 6.32
CA GLY A 311 -9.52 -13.23 6.35
C GLY A 311 -8.62 -13.89 7.39
N ASN A 312 -9.13 -14.14 8.60
CA ASN A 312 -8.38 -14.87 9.63
C ASN A 312 -8.09 -16.31 9.20
N ILE A 313 -9.06 -17.02 8.63
CA ILE A 313 -8.85 -18.39 8.12
C ILE A 313 -7.72 -18.43 7.10
N ILE A 314 -7.69 -17.48 6.16
CA ILE A 314 -6.64 -17.42 5.14
C ILE A 314 -5.28 -17.08 5.76
N ASN A 315 -5.21 -16.09 6.66
CA ASN A 315 -3.96 -15.76 7.35
C ASN A 315 -3.44 -16.91 8.22
N TRP A 316 -4.33 -17.62 8.93
CA TRP A 316 -3.96 -18.79 9.72
C TRP A 316 -3.48 -19.94 8.84
N SER A 317 -4.08 -20.11 7.66
CA SER A 317 -3.62 -21.08 6.66
C SER A 317 -2.22 -20.73 6.14
N LEU A 318 -1.95 -19.45 5.86
CA LEU A 318 -0.62 -18.97 5.48
C LEU A 318 0.40 -19.17 6.61
N ALA A 319 0.03 -18.89 7.86
CA ALA A 319 0.88 -19.13 9.02
C ALA A 319 1.21 -20.61 9.21
N ALA A 320 0.24 -21.49 8.99
CA ALA A 320 0.44 -22.93 9.02
C ALA A 320 1.35 -23.40 7.88
N TYR A 321 1.15 -22.90 6.67
CA TYR A 321 2.02 -23.15 5.52
C TYR A 321 3.47 -22.74 5.82
N GLY A 322 3.69 -21.53 6.36
CA GLY A 322 5.02 -21.05 6.76
C GLY A 322 5.68 -21.96 7.80
N LEU A 323 4.93 -22.43 8.79
CA LEU A 323 5.46 -23.31 9.84
C LEU A 323 5.84 -24.71 9.32
N ILE A 324 5.10 -25.24 8.34
CA ILE A 324 5.33 -26.58 7.77
C ILE A 324 6.45 -26.53 6.74
N VAL A 325 6.32 -25.67 5.73
CA VAL A 325 7.22 -25.64 4.55
C VAL A 325 8.52 -24.89 4.85
N ARG A 326 8.47 -23.85 5.69
CA ARG A 326 9.62 -23.02 6.08
C ARG A 326 10.43 -22.55 4.86
N PRO A 327 9.82 -21.76 3.94
CA PRO A 327 10.48 -21.33 2.72
C PRO A 327 11.77 -20.55 3.02
N ASN A 328 12.82 -20.78 2.23
CA ASN A 328 14.10 -20.09 2.40
C ASN A 328 14.00 -18.59 2.11
N ASP A 329 13.11 -18.20 1.19
CA ASP A 329 12.80 -16.81 0.92
C ASP A 329 11.63 -16.33 1.77
N PHE A 330 12.01 -15.92 2.99
CA PHE A 330 11.09 -15.37 3.96
C PHE A 330 10.45 -14.05 3.49
N ALA A 331 11.18 -13.25 2.71
CA ALA A 331 10.69 -11.97 2.24
C ALA A 331 9.58 -12.13 1.19
N SER A 332 9.75 -12.98 0.18
CA SER A 332 8.64 -13.32 -0.73
C SER A 332 7.44 -13.92 0.00
N TYR A 333 7.67 -14.74 1.05
CA TYR A 333 6.58 -15.27 1.87
C TYR A 333 5.81 -14.17 2.61
N LEU A 334 6.51 -13.22 3.23
CA LEU A 334 5.87 -12.07 3.90
C LEU A 334 5.14 -11.17 2.90
N LEU A 335 5.67 -11.02 1.68
CA LEU A 335 5.04 -10.27 0.62
C LEU A 335 3.73 -10.93 0.17
N ALA A 336 3.73 -12.26 0.03
CA ALA A 336 2.53 -13.02 -0.29
C ALA A 336 1.43 -12.80 0.75
N ILE A 337 1.75 -12.77 2.05
CA ILE A 337 0.79 -12.41 3.11
C ILE A 337 0.20 -11.01 2.87
N GLY A 338 1.04 -10.02 2.58
CA GLY A 338 0.61 -8.65 2.32
C GLY A 338 -0.32 -8.54 1.11
N ILE A 339 0.06 -9.17 -0.01
CA ILE A 339 -0.71 -9.17 -1.26
C ILE A 339 -2.04 -9.93 -1.08
N CYS A 340 -2.04 -11.10 -0.45
CA CYS A 340 -3.26 -11.85 -0.17
C CYS A 340 -4.25 -11.02 0.65
N ASN A 341 -3.78 -10.33 1.70
CA ASN A 341 -4.62 -9.44 2.49
C ASN A 341 -5.13 -8.23 1.70
N LEU A 342 -4.29 -7.64 0.85
CA LEU A 342 -4.71 -6.55 -0.03
C LEU A 342 -5.81 -7.00 -1.00
N LEU A 343 -5.65 -8.16 -1.65
CA LEU A 343 -6.64 -8.72 -2.58
C LEU A 343 -7.94 -9.08 -1.88
N LEU A 344 -7.88 -9.69 -0.70
CA LEU A 344 -9.06 -9.98 0.12
C LEU A 344 -9.82 -8.69 0.48
N TYR A 345 -9.09 -7.66 0.87
CA TYR A 345 -9.70 -6.39 1.22
C TYR A 345 -10.28 -5.66 0.00
N PHE A 346 -9.61 -5.74 -1.15
CA PHE A 346 -10.11 -5.20 -2.40
C PHE A 346 -11.39 -5.93 -2.87
N ALA A 347 -11.42 -7.26 -2.79
CA ALA A 347 -12.60 -8.06 -3.10
C ALA A 347 -13.76 -7.72 -2.17
N PHE A 348 -13.49 -7.58 -0.87
CA PHE A 348 -14.49 -7.11 0.09
C PHE A 348 -15.07 -5.75 -0.29
N TYR A 349 -14.20 -4.81 -0.64
CA TYR A 349 -14.62 -3.47 -1.03
C TYR A 349 -15.60 -3.53 -2.20
N ILE A 350 -15.29 -4.32 -3.23
CA ILE A 350 -16.17 -4.53 -4.39
C ILE A 350 -17.50 -5.18 -3.97
N ILE A 351 -17.46 -6.24 -3.17
CA ILE A 351 -18.67 -6.96 -2.72
C ILE A 351 -19.59 -6.01 -1.94
N MET A 352 -19.04 -5.25 -1.00
CA MET A 352 -19.82 -4.30 -0.21
C MET A 352 -20.37 -3.16 -1.06
N LYS A 353 -19.56 -2.63 -1.99
CA LYS A 353 -20.01 -1.63 -2.97
C LYS A 353 -21.27 -2.11 -3.70
N LEU A 354 -21.24 -3.33 -4.24
CA LEU A 354 -22.38 -3.92 -4.95
C LEU A 354 -23.57 -4.18 -4.02
N ARG A 355 -23.35 -4.67 -2.80
CA ARG A 355 -24.42 -4.91 -1.82
C ARG A 355 -25.07 -3.64 -1.30
N SER A 356 -24.34 -2.54 -1.24
CA SER A 356 -24.87 -1.22 -0.91
C SER A 356 -25.67 -0.58 -2.06
N GLY A 357 -25.81 -1.27 -3.21
CA GLY A 357 -26.54 -0.78 -4.37
C GLY A 357 -25.76 0.20 -5.25
N GLU A 358 -24.45 0.37 -4.99
CA GLU A 358 -23.57 1.20 -5.81
C GLU A 358 -23.17 0.46 -7.09
N ARG A 359 -22.82 1.20 -8.14
CA ARG A 359 -22.55 0.63 -9.46
C ARG A 359 -21.11 0.85 -9.88
N ILE A 360 -20.47 -0.17 -10.42
CA ILE A 360 -19.17 -0.02 -11.07
C ILE A 360 -19.41 0.52 -12.48
N LYS A 361 -18.94 1.73 -12.76
CA LYS A 361 -18.99 2.33 -14.11
C LYS A 361 -18.23 1.47 -15.13
N LEU A 362 -18.59 1.59 -16.40
CA LEU A 362 -17.97 0.79 -17.48
C LEU A 362 -16.45 0.98 -17.55
N ILE A 363 -15.95 2.21 -17.41
CA ILE A 363 -14.50 2.50 -17.46
C ILE A 363 -13.73 1.73 -16.37
N PRO A 364 -14.03 1.90 -15.05
CA PRO A 364 -13.35 1.13 -14.02
C PRO A 364 -13.58 -0.38 -14.14
N LEU A 365 -14.73 -0.84 -14.64
CA LEU A 365 -14.96 -2.27 -14.90
C LEU A 365 -14.00 -2.83 -15.98
N LEU A 366 -13.86 -2.12 -17.11
CA LEU A 366 -12.91 -2.50 -18.17
C LEU A 366 -11.46 -2.44 -17.65
N CYS A 367 -11.12 -1.46 -16.82
CA CYS A 367 -9.81 -1.38 -16.18
C CYS A 367 -9.56 -2.58 -15.25
N ILE A 368 -10.55 -3.01 -14.44
CA ILE A 368 -10.42 -4.19 -13.57
C ILE A 368 -10.14 -5.44 -14.42
N ILE A 369 -10.96 -5.71 -15.44
CA ILE A 369 -10.81 -6.91 -16.27
C ILE A 369 -9.46 -6.91 -16.99
N SER A 370 -9.10 -5.79 -17.63
CA SER A 370 -7.82 -5.65 -18.33
C SER A 370 -6.64 -5.85 -17.37
N THR A 371 -6.67 -5.20 -16.20
CA THR A 371 -5.61 -5.32 -15.19
C THR A 371 -5.49 -6.75 -14.67
N SER A 372 -6.60 -7.46 -14.42
CA SER A 372 -6.58 -8.85 -13.99
C SER A 372 -5.98 -9.78 -15.04
N VAL A 373 -6.26 -9.56 -16.33
CA VAL A 373 -5.67 -10.33 -17.42
C VAL A 373 -4.16 -10.10 -17.49
N VAL A 374 -3.70 -8.84 -17.43
CA VAL A 374 -2.26 -8.52 -17.45
C VAL A 374 -1.55 -9.11 -16.24
N TRP A 375 -2.15 -9.06 -15.04
CA TRP A 375 -1.61 -9.76 -13.86
C TRP A 375 -1.49 -11.26 -14.06
N GLY A 376 -2.48 -11.90 -14.70
CA GLY A 376 -2.44 -13.33 -15.01
C GLY A 376 -1.22 -13.70 -15.88
N PHE A 377 -0.95 -12.90 -16.91
CA PHE A 377 0.26 -13.08 -17.73
C PHE A 377 1.54 -12.76 -16.95
N ALA A 378 1.56 -11.68 -16.15
CA ALA A 378 2.73 -11.35 -15.33
C ALA A 378 3.09 -12.50 -14.37
N LEU A 379 2.10 -13.08 -13.68
CA LEU A 379 2.32 -14.20 -12.77
C LEU A 379 2.81 -15.46 -13.50
N PHE A 380 2.35 -15.71 -14.73
CA PHE A 380 2.86 -16.83 -15.54
C PHE A 380 4.38 -16.72 -15.77
N PHE A 381 4.87 -15.53 -16.12
CA PHE A 381 6.31 -15.30 -16.32
C PHE A 381 7.08 -15.28 -15.00
N PHE A 382 6.50 -14.75 -13.92
CA PHE A 382 7.11 -14.76 -12.58
C PHE A 382 7.47 -16.17 -12.10
N PHE A 383 6.64 -17.18 -12.39
CA PHE A 383 6.88 -18.55 -11.94
C PHE A 383 7.86 -19.35 -12.82
N GLN A 384 8.44 -18.77 -13.88
CA GLN A 384 9.40 -19.49 -14.74
C GLN A 384 10.78 -19.71 -14.09
N GLY A 385 11.18 -18.87 -13.14
CA GLY A 385 12.34 -19.08 -12.25
C GLY A 385 13.69 -19.23 -12.97
N LEU A 386 14.16 -18.18 -13.65
CA LEU A 386 15.41 -18.20 -14.45
C LEU A 386 16.71 -18.11 -13.64
N SER A 387 16.69 -17.51 -12.45
CA SER A 387 17.85 -17.44 -11.55
C SER A 387 17.41 -17.47 -10.08
N THR A 388 18.27 -17.97 -9.19
CA THR A 388 17.96 -18.02 -7.77
C THR A 388 19.20 -17.92 -6.89
N TRP A 389 19.21 -16.95 -5.99
CA TRP A 389 20.23 -16.80 -4.95
C TRP A 389 20.07 -17.79 -3.79
N GLN A 390 19.00 -18.60 -3.78
CA GLN A 390 18.75 -19.58 -2.71
C GLN A 390 19.64 -20.82 -2.82
N LYS A 391 20.18 -21.08 -4.01
CA LYS A 391 21.05 -22.21 -4.35
C LYS A 391 22.48 -21.74 -4.61
N THR A 392 23.39 -22.66 -4.86
CA THR A 392 24.76 -22.31 -5.28
C THR A 392 24.76 -21.63 -6.66
N PRO A 393 25.78 -20.82 -7.00
CA PRO A 393 25.88 -20.20 -8.33
C PRO A 393 25.87 -21.24 -9.47
N ALA A 394 26.48 -22.41 -9.26
CA ALA A 394 26.47 -23.50 -10.23
C ALA A 394 25.06 -24.05 -10.48
N GLU A 395 24.31 -24.36 -9.41
CA GLU A 395 22.92 -24.83 -9.53
C GLU A 395 21.99 -23.76 -10.09
N SER A 396 22.23 -22.48 -9.79
CA SER A 396 21.44 -21.40 -10.41
C SER A 396 21.65 -21.33 -11.92
N ARG A 397 22.87 -21.61 -12.41
CA ARG A 397 23.19 -21.56 -13.85
C ARG A 397 22.50 -22.64 -14.66
N GLU A 398 22.10 -23.75 -14.06
CA GLU A 398 21.31 -24.81 -14.73
C GLU A 398 19.93 -24.31 -15.18
N HIS A 399 19.43 -23.23 -14.57
CA HIS A 399 18.14 -22.63 -14.89
C HIS A 399 18.23 -21.53 -15.98
N ASN A 400 19.43 -21.14 -16.39
CA ASN A 400 19.63 -20.10 -17.40
C ASN A 400 18.98 -20.51 -18.73
N ARG A 401 18.35 -19.55 -19.41
CA ARG A 401 17.71 -19.74 -20.71
C ARG A 401 18.06 -18.59 -21.65
N ASP A 402 18.01 -18.89 -22.94
CA ASP A 402 18.20 -17.89 -24.00
C ASP A 402 17.12 -16.80 -23.93
N CYS A 403 17.43 -15.62 -24.47
CA CYS A 403 16.46 -14.54 -24.60
C CYS A 403 15.26 -14.96 -25.46
N ILE A 404 14.07 -14.45 -25.13
CA ILE A 404 12.81 -14.80 -25.82
C ILE A 404 12.31 -13.64 -26.66
N LEU A 405 12.40 -12.42 -26.14
CA LEU A 405 11.84 -11.24 -26.79
C LEU A 405 12.98 -10.36 -27.35
N LEU A 406 12.94 -10.14 -28.67
CA LEU A 406 13.88 -9.29 -29.41
C LEU A 406 15.36 -9.69 -29.25
N ASP A 407 15.63 -10.96 -28.93
CA ASP A 407 16.97 -11.45 -28.58
C ASP A 407 17.67 -10.59 -27.51
N PHE A 408 16.88 -10.00 -26.61
CA PHE A 408 17.39 -9.06 -25.60
C PHE A 408 16.73 -9.20 -24.22
N PHE A 409 15.47 -9.67 -24.17
CA PHE A 409 14.73 -9.82 -22.91
C PHE A 409 14.36 -11.28 -22.66
N ASP A 410 14.48 -11.71 -21.41
CA ASP A 410 14.08 -13.04 -20.93
C ASP A 410 12.68 -13.04 -20.27
N ASP A 411 12.26 -14.21 -19.74
CA ASP A 411 10.97 -14.34 -19.04
C ASP A 411 10.82 -13.34 -17.87
N HIS A 412 11.92 -13.08 -17.15
CA HIS A 412 11.91 -12.21 -15.97
C HIS A 412 11.79 -10.73 -16.36
N ASP A 413 12.44 -10.32 -17.45
CA ASP A 413 12.26 -9.00 -18.04
C ASP A 413 10.83 -8.77 -18.54
N ILE A 414 10.23 -9.79 -19.17
CA ILE A 414 8.82 -9.74 -19.60
C ILE A 414 7.89 -9.60 -18.39
N TRP A 415 8.20 -10.31 -17.28
CA TRP A 415 7.48 -10.13 -16.02
C TRP A 415 7.52 -8.66 -15.58
N HIS A 416 8.68 -8.01 -15.53
CA HIS A 416 8.79 -6.59 -15.15
C HIS A 416 7.94 -5.66 -16.02
N PHE A 417 7.91 -5.88 -17.34
CA PHE A 417 7.06 -5.10 -18.23
C PHE A 417 5.57 -5.26 -17.88
N LEU A 418 5.11 -6.51 -17.78
CA LEU A 418 3.70 -6.81 -17.53
C LEU A 418 3.26 -6.37 -16.13
N SER A 419 4.08 -6.61 -15.11
CA SER A 419 3.78 -6.21 -13.74
C SER A 419 3.76 -4.69 -13.58
N SER A 420 4.63 -3.93 -14.28
CA SER A 420 4.57 -2.47 -14.26
C SER A 420 3.26 -1.92 -14.83
N ILE A 421 2.78 -2.50 -15.93
CA ILE A 421 1.47 -2.18 -16.53
C ILE A 421 0.33 -2.56 -15.59
N ALA A 422 0.39 -3.75 -14.99
CA ALA A 422 -0.63 -4.24 -14.07
C ALA A 422 -0.71 -3.41 -12.77
N MET A 423 0.43 -2.98 -12.24
CA MET A 423 0.51 -2.10 -11.07
C MET A 423 -0.09 -0.72 -11.36
N PHE A 424 0.27 -0.13 -12.50
CA PHE A 424 -0.34 1.11 -12.97
C PHE A 424 -1.86 0.98 -13.15
N GLY A 425 -2.31 -0.10 -13.79
CA GLY A 425 -3.74 -0.43 -13.92
C GLY A 425 -4.44 -0.55 -12.57
N SER A 426 -3.81 -1.21 -11.60
CA SER A 426 -4.33 -1.37 -10.24
C SER A 426 -4.50 -0.02 -9.53
N PHE A 427 -3.56 0.92 -9.72
CA PHE A 427 -3.66 2.27 -9.19
C PHE A 427 -4.77 3.08 -9.86
N LEU A 428 -4.95 2.93 -11.18
CA LEU A 428 -6.08 3.56 -11.90
C LEU A 428 -7.43 3.01 -11.44
N VAL A 429 -7.52 1.70 -11.17
CA VAL A 429 -8.71 1.09 -10.57
C VAL A 429 -8.98 1.73 -9.21
N LEU A 430 -7.98 1.80 -8.32
CA LEU A 430 -8.15 2.47 -7.03
C LEU A 430 -8.54 3.95 -7.16
N LEU A 431 -8.07 4.65 -8.19
CA LEU A 431 -8.40 6.05 -8.44
C LEU A 431 -9.84 6.25 -8.92
N THR A 432 -10.38 5.34 -9.74
CA THR A 432 -11.64 5.52 -10.49
C THR A 432 -12.81 4.68 -9.98
N LEU A 433 -12.57 3.72 -9.07
CA LEU A 433 -13.58 2.78 -8.58
C LEU A 433 -14.84 3.44 -8.01
N ASP A 434 -14.71 4.65 -7.46
CA ASP A 434 -15.81 5.38 -6.80
C ASP A 434 -16.27 6.62 -7.59
N ASP A 435 -15.91 6.73 -8.87
CA ASP A 435 -16.34 7.84 -9.72
C ASP A 435 -17.88 7.83 -9.94
N ASP A 436 -18.59 6.75 -9.61
CA ASP A 436 -20.06 6.69 -9.61
C ASP A 436 -20.70 7.55 -8.50
N LEU A 437 -19.97 7.81 -7.43
CA LEU A 437 -20.47 8.54 -6.26
C LEU A 437 -20.27 10.05 -6.34
N ASP A 438 -19.57 10.57 -7.36
CA ASP A 438 -19.17 11.98 -7.43
C ASP A 438 -20.36 12.97 -7.38
N CYS A 439 -21.56 12.54 -7.81
CA CYS A 439 -22.79 13.35 -7.76
C CYS A 439 -23.74 12.99 -6.61
N ILE A 440 -23.37 12.02 -5.76
CA ILE A 440 -24.20 11.55 -4.65
C ILE A 440 -23.80 12.29 -3.37
N GLN A 441 -24.79 12.79 -2.62
CA GLN A 441 -24.54 13.45 -1.33
C GLN A 441 -23.93 12.48 -0.32
N ARG A 442 -22.99 12.97 0.50
CA ARG A 442 -22.21 12.14 1.45
C ARG A 442 -23.04 11.45 2.53
N ASP A 443 -24.22 11.97 2.85
CA ASP A 443 -25.17 11.40 3.80
C ASP A 443 -25.86 10.13 3.28
N LYS A 444 -25.78 9.87 1.97
CA LYS A 444 -26.35 8.68 1.31
C LYS A 444 -25.30 7.60 0.99
N ILE A 445 -24.03 7.90 1.24
CA ILE A 445 -22.92 6.98 0.97
C ILE A 445 -22.60 6.20 2.24
N TYR A 446 -22.84 4.89 2.23
CA TYR A 446 -22.60 4.03 3.39
C TYR A 446 -21.10 3.76 3.62
N VAL A 447 -20.76 3.61 4.90
CA VAL A 447 -19.43 3.18 5.39
C VAL A 447 -19.49 1.68 5.71
N PHE A 448 -18.56 0.90 5.15
CA PHE A 448 -18.48 -0.55 5.32
C PHE A 448 -17.08 -1.02 5.67
#